data_AF-A0A1E1V849-F1
#
_entry.id   AF-A0A1E1V849-F1
#
_cell.length_a   1.000
_cell.length_b   1.000
_cell.length_c   1.000
_cell.angle_alpha   90.00
_cell.angle_beta   90.00
_cell.angle_gamma   90.00
#
_symmetry.space_group_name_H-M   'P 1'
#
loop_
_entity.id
_entity.type
_entity.pdbx_description
1 polymer ?
#
loop_
_entity_poly.entity_id
_entity_poly.type
_entity_poly.pdbx_seq_one_letter_code
_entity_poly.pdbx_strand_id
1 'polypeptide(L)'
;MADHIIWGRIQELLPVAGVLIIFFDETHNLTDNANVVQMDNIRKTFKTLMVSSWPVGLIISGLPSLIPEMRKIDEIRRRGQFVSVPLLAMPDDNEMVGGIVSGLASVVGLSIGEEAALEIAPRLVHAALRRFGIAIELIHEAIELAMLEEKPLSIEHFATAFTDRTGCGALMNPFVAPNWAELDCSLVLTNEPPIEPILPIDPPRRGSRTRKKGGRP
;
A
#
# COMPACT_ATOMS: atom_id res chain seq x y z
N MET A 1 -16.56 29.17 5.39
CA MET A 1 -16.77 29.44 6.84
C MET A 1 -16.83 28.15 7.65
N ALA A 2 -17.54 27.10 7.21
CA ALA A 2 -17.60 25.81 7.91
C ALA A 2 -16.23 25.12 8.06
N ASP A 3 -15.39 25.13 7.03
CA ASP A 3 -14.08 24.45 7.05
C ASP A 3 -13.14 24.98 8.14
N HIS A 4 -13.17 26.28 8.41
CA HIS A 4 -12.33 26.89 9.44
C HIS A 4 -12.76 26.47 10.85
N ILE A 5 -14.04 26.17 11.07
CA ILE A 5 -14.57 25.71 12.35
C ILE A 5 -14.12 24.28 12.62
N ILE A 6 -14.15 23.42 11.59
CA ILE A 6 -13.72 22.02 11.70
C ILE A 6 -12.23 21.95 12.04
N TRP A 7 -11.37 22.67 11.32
CA TRP A 7 -9.92 22.65 11.57
C TRP A 7 -9.53 23.23 12.92
N GLY A 8 -10.20 24.32 13.35
CA GLY A 8 -10.02 24.86 14.70
C GLY A 8 -10.39 23.84 15.75
N ARG A 9 -11.51 23.13 15.56
CA ARG A 9 -11.96 22.11 16.51
C ARG A 9 -11.02 20.91 16.58
N ILE A 10 -10.48 20.45 15.45
CA ILE A 10 -9.48 19.38 15.42
C ILE A 10 -8.26 19.81 16.25
N GLN A 11 -7.76 21.03 16.08
CA GLN A 11 -6.61 21.53 16.84
C GLN A 11 -6.85 21.64 18.35
N GLU A 12 -8.06 21.97 18.77
CA GLU A 12 -8.45 21.96 20.19
C GLU A 12 -8.51 20.55 20.76
N LEU A 13 -8.95 19.57 19.96
CA LEU A 13 -9.14 18.19 20.40
C LEU A 13 -7.84 17.39 20.44
N LEU A 14 -6.86 17.69 19.57
CA LEU A 14 -5.60 16.93 19.51
C LEU A 14 -4.85 16.88 20.86
N PRO A 15 -4.63 18.01 21.57
CA PRO A 15 -4.00 17.99 22.88
C PRO A 15 -4.84 17.28 23.93
N VAL A 16 -6.16 17.49 23.91
CA VAL A 16 -7.10 16.89 24.89
C VAL A 16 -7.12 15.37 24.75
N ALA A 17 -7.04 14.86 23.52
CA ALA A 17 -6.99 13.44 23.21
C ALA A 17 -5.57 12.85 23.31
N GLY A 18 -4.53 13.66 23.55
CA GLY A 18 -3.14 13.20 23.59
C GLY A 18 -2.64 12.61 22.26
N VAL A 19 -3.23 13.01 21.13
CA VAL A 19 -2.90 12.46 19.81
C VAL A 19 -1.58 13.03 19.33
N LEU A 20 -0.63 12.16 19.00
CA LEU A 20 0.69 12.54 18.48
C LEU A 20 0.85 12.25 16.99
N ILE A 21 0.04 11.37 16.42
CA ILE A 21 0.12 10.92 15.03
C ILE A 21 -1.28 10.92 14.43
N ILE A 22 -1.41 11.47 13.22
CA ILE A 22 -2.61 11.35 12.40
C ILE A 22 -2.26 10.56 11.15
N PHE A 23 -3.03 9.52 10.88
CA PHE A 23 -2.93 8.73 9.65
C PHE A 23 -4.03 9.16 8.67
N PHE A 24 -3.61 9.64 7.50
CA PHE A 24 -4.49 9.95 6.38
C PHE A 24 -4.40 8.82 5.36
N ASP A 25 -5.42 7.95 5.39
CA ASP A 25 -5.51 6.84 4.45
C ASP A 25 -6.15 7.26 3.13
N GLU A 26 -5.68 6.65 2.04
CA GLU A 26 -6.11 6.92 0.66
C GLU A 26 -6.24 8.41 0.31
N THR A 27 -5.22 9.17 0.68
CA THR A 27 -5.18 10.64 0.50
C THR A 27 -5.30 11.03 -0.97
N HIS A 28 -5.00 10.11 -1.90
CA HIS A 28 -5.11 10.33 -3.33
C HIS A 28 -6.55 10.68 -3.75
N ASN A 29 -7.55 10.15 -3.05
CA ASN A 29 -8.96 10.50 -3.25
C ASN A 29 -9.24 11.99 -3.01
N LEU A 30 -8.52 12.60 -2.05
CA LEU A 30 -8.61 14.03 -1.75
C LEU A 30 -7.81 14.88 -2.72
N THR A 31 -6.70 14.37 -3.25
CA THR A 31 -5.79 15.15 -4.10
C THR A 31 -6.14 15.10 -5.58
N ASP A 32 -6.55 13.94 -6.09
CA ASP A 32 -6.70 13.73 -7.54
C ASP A 32 -7.94 14.45 -8.09
N ASN A 33 -8.97 14.63 -7.25
CA ASN A 33 -10.18 15.37 -7.58
C ASN A 33 -10.15 16.85 -7.14
N ALA A 34 -9.07 17.28 -6.46
CA ALA A 34 -8.98 18.63 -5.93
C ALA A 34 -8.54 19.62 -7.00
N ASN A 35 -9.27 20.73 -7.10
CA ASN A 35 -8.81 21.89 -7.84
C ASN A 35 -7.64 22.59 -7.10
N VAL A 36 -7.01 23.56 -7.78
CA VAL A 36 -5.85 24.30 -7.24
C VAL A 36 -6.13 24.91 -5.86
N VAL A 37 -7.33 25.44 -5.63
CA VAL A 37 -7.71 26.07 -4.35
C VAL A 37 -7.87 25.03 -3.25
N GLN A 38 -8.50 23.90 -3.55
CA GLN A 38 -8.67 22.79 -2.61
C GLN A 38 -7.31 22.18 -2.24
N MET A 39 -6.42 22.01 -3.21
CA MET A 39 -5.05 21.54 -2.98
C MET A 39 -4.27 22.51 -2.07
N ASP A 40 -4.40 23.83 -2.29
CA ASP A 40 -3.82 24.83 -1.40
C ASP A 40 -4.33 24.72 0.03
N ASN A 41 -5.62 24.44 0.21
CA ASN A 41 -6.21 24.26 1.53
C ASN A 41 -5.68 23.00 2.21
N ILE A 42 -5.61 21.86 1.49
CA ILE A 42 -5.02 20.60 2.00
C ILE A 42 -3.58 20.84 2.45
N ARG A 43 -2.77 21.52 1.64
CA ARG A 43 -1.36 21.83 1.98
C ARG A 43 -1.26 22.71 3.22
N LYS A 44 -2.09 23.75 3.34
CA LYS A 44 -2.13 24.63 4.53
C LYS A 44 -2.54 23.85 5.77
N THR A 45 -3.52 22.96 5.65
CA THR A 45 -3.97 22.08 6.73
C THR A 45 -2.83 21.21 7.25
N PHE A 46 -2.18 20.42 6.36
CA PHE A 46 -1.08 19.54 6.75
C PHE A 46 0.07 20.33 7.40
N LYS A 47 0.43 21.47 6.81
CA LYS A 47 1.42 22.37 7.41
C LYS A 47 1.01 22.82 8.81
N THR A 48 -0.25 23.22 9.00
CA THR A 48 -0.70 23.73 10.30
C THR A 48 -0.70 22.62 11.35
N LEU A 49 -1.10 21.40 11.00
CA LEU A 49 -1.02 20.24 11.90
C LEU A 49 0.42 19.97 12.37
N MET A 50 1.41 20.17 11.50
CA MET A 50 2.82 19.91 11.81
C MET A 50 3.53 21.04 12.57
N VAL A 51 2.97 22.26 12.61
CA VAL A 51 3.62 23.47 13.17
C VAL A 51 2.75 24.18 14.21
N SER A 52 1.64 23.58 14.63
CA SER A 52 0.77 24.14 15.68
C SER A 52 1.43 24.11 17.07
N SER A 53 0.73 24.63 18.08
CA SER A 53 1.14 24.52 19.49
C SER A 53 1.25 23.06 19.97
N TRP A 54 0.56 22.13 19.30
CA TRP A 54 0.65 20.69 19.52
C TRP A 54 0.93 19.99 18.18
N PRO A 55 2.19 19.98 17.73
CA PRO A 55 2.54 19.45 16.42
C PRO A 55 2.34 17.93 16.39
N VAL A 56 1.67 17.43 15.35
CA VAL A 56 1.44 16.00 15.14
C VAL A 56 2.30 15.46 13.99
N GLY A 57 2.73 14.21 14.13
CA GLY A 57 3.29 13.42 13.05
C GLY A 57 2.18 13.04 12.05
N LEU A 58 2.52 13.05 10.76
CA LEU A 58 1.60 12.65 9.70
C LEU A 58 2.08 11.34 9.08
N ILE A 59 1.19 10.36 9.00
CA ILE A 59 1.32 9.21 8.10
C ILE A 59 0.33 9.46 6.96
N ILE A 60 0.79 9.34 5.72
CA ILE A 60 -0.02 9.62 4.53
C ILE A 60 0.18 8.44 3.58
N SER A 61 -0.90 7.72 3.27
CA SER A 61 -0.91 6.65 2.27
C SER A 61 -1.77 7.02 1.07
N GLY A 62 -1.54 6.30 -0.02
CA GLY A 62 -2.29 6.38 -1.27
C GLY A 62 -1.38 6.14 -2.47
N LEU A 63 -1.88 6.52 -3.66
CA LEU A 63 -1.17 6.28 -4.91
C LEU A 63 0.11 7.13 -5.04
N PRO A 64 1.10 6.70 -5.86
CA PRO A 64 2.33 7.45 -6.11
C PRO A 64 2.12 8.89 -6.63
N SER A 65 0.95 9.17 -7.22
CA SER A 65 0.51 10.50 -7.66
C SER A 65 0.53 11.56 -6.55
N LEU A 66 0.45 11.14 -5.28
CA LEU A 66 0.51 12.02 -4.12
C LEU A 66 1.87 12.68 -3.89
N ILE A 67 2.96 12.00 -4.25
CA ILE A 67 4.31 12.39 -3.84
C ILE A 67 4.68 13.79 -4.34
N PRO A 68 4.44 14.16 -5.62
CA PRO A 68 4.68 15.52 -6.10
C PRO A 68 3.94 16.59 -5.29
N GLU A 69 2.69 16.37 -4.91
CA GLU A 69 1.90 17.34 -4.13
C GLU A 69 2.42 17.45 -2.69
N MET A 70 2.72 16.32 -2.05
CA MET A 70 3.26 16.30 -0.68
C MET A 70 4.63 16.99 -0.60
N ARG A 71 5.46 16.85 -1.64
CA ARG A 71 6.77 17.53 -1.72
C ARG A 71 6.67 19.04 -1.89
N LYS A 72 5.51 19.59 -2.26
CA LYS A 72 5.31 21.06 -2.29
C LYS A 72 5.15 21.64 -0.88
N ILE A 73 4.97 20.80 0.14
CA ILE A 73 4.93 21.21 1.55
C ILE A 73 6.35 21.16 2.10
N ASP A 74 6.91 22.30 2.51
CA ASP A 74 8.31 22.42 2.93
C ASP A 74 8.67 21.51 4.11
N GLU A 75 7.74 21.37 5.05
CA GLU A 75 7.93 20.58 6.26
C GLU A 75 7.97 19.08 5.94
N ILE A 76 7.10 18.59 5.06
CA ILE A 76 7.12 17.21 4.56
C ILE A 76 8.35 16.98 3.70
N ARG A 77 8.69 17.91 2.78
CA ARG A 77 9.88 17.77 1.94
C ARG A 77 11.17 17.68 2.75
N ARG A 78 11.26 18.38 3.89
CA ARG A 78 12.48 18.42 4.72
C ARG A 78 12.59 17.26 5.71
N ARG A 79 11.48 16.72 6.19
CA ARG A 79 11.45 15.77 7.33
C ARG A 79 10.69 14.48 7.03
N GLY A 80 9.92 14.46 5.95
CA GLY A 80 9.14 13.31 5.53
C GLY A 80 10.02 12.21 4.95
N GLN A 81 9.61 10.97 5.19
CA GLN A 81 10.15 9.79 4.55
C GLN A 81 9.08 9.24 3.61
N PHE A 82 9.46 8.99 2.36
CA PHE A 82 8.58 8.39 1.36
C PHE A 82 8.96 6.93 1.21
N VAL A 83 8.00 6.03 1.48
CA VAL A 83 8.17 4.59 1.34
C VAL A 83 7.16 4.12 0.30
N SER A 84 7.62 3.37 -0.69
CA SER A 84 6.75 2.64 -1.60
C SER A 84 6.74 1.16 -1.20
N VAL A 85 5.58 0.52 -1.34
CA VAL A 85 5.46 -0.93 -1.25
C VAL A 85 5.71 -1.47 -2.68
N PRO A 86 6.82 -2.18 -2.93
CA PRO A 86 7.12 -2.69 -4.26
C PRO A 86 6.15 -3.81 -4.65
N LEU A 87 6.10 -4.12 -5.94
CA LEU A 87 5.47 -5.37 -6.37
C LEU A 87 6.28 -6.57 -5.88
N LEU A 88 5.60 -7.65 -5.53
CA LEU A 88 6.21 -8.93 -5.19
C LEU A 88 7.09 -9.43 -6.34
N ALA A 89 8.32 -9.83 -6.05
CA ALA A 89 9.28 -10.33 -7.00
C ALA A 89 9.38 -11.86 -6.91
N MET A 90 9.30 -12.55 -8.05
CA MET A 90 9.63 -13.97 -8.11
C MET A 90 11.06 -14.16 -8.65
N PRO A 91 11.85 -15.10 -8.11
CA PRO A 91 11.49 -16.02 -7.02
C PRO A 91 11.72 -15.45 -5.61
N ASP A 92 12.30 -14.25 -5.50
CA ASP A 92 12.85 -13.69 -4.25
C ASP A 92 11.85 -13.62 -3.08
N ASP A 93 10.57 -13.32 -3.35
CA ASP A 93 9.52 -13.18 -2.33
C ASP A 93 8.74 -14.48 -2.05
N ASN A 94 9.00 -15.58 -2.75
CA ASN A 94 8.21 -16.81 -2.61
C ASN A 94 8.26 -17.39 -1.20
N GLU A 95 9.43 -17.39 -0.55
CA GLU A 95 9.59 -17.90 0.81
C GLU A 95 8.77 -17.06 1.81
N MET A 96 8.85 -15.74 1.67
CA MET A 96 8.08 -14.80 2.49
C MET A 96 6.57 -15.00 2.29
N VAL A 97 6.11 -15.13 1.05
CA VAL A 97 4.69 -15.38 0.73
C VAL A 97 4.22 -16.72 1.30
N GLY A 98 5.00 -17.80 1.14
CA GLY A 98 4.67 -19.10 1.73
C GLY A 98 4.62 -19.07 3.27
N GLY A 99 5.50 -18.29 3.89
CA GLY A 99 5.49 -18.01 5.32
C GLY A 99 4.23 -17.26 5.76
N ILE A 100 3.75 -16.30 4.97
CA ILE A 100 2.49 -15.58 5.25
C ILE A 100 1.28 -16.53 5.14
N VAL A 101 1.22 -17.37 4.10
CA VAL A 101 0.14 -18.37 3.95
C VAL A 101 0.07 -19.26 5.19
N SER A 102 1.23 -19.79 5.61
CA SER A 102 1.33 -20.66 6.79
C SER A 102 0.98 -19.92 8.09
N GLY A 103 1.48 -18.69 8.23
CA GLY A 103 1.24 -17.84 9.39
C GLY A 103 -0.23 -17.50 9.56
N LEU A 104 -0.90 -17.05 8.49
CA LEU A 104 -2.32 -16.70 8.53
C LEU A 104 -3.21 -17.93 8.76
N ALA A 105 -2.91 -19.06 8.11
CA ALA A 105 -3.63 -20.31 8.37
C ALA A 105 -3.53 -20.73 9.86
N SER A 106 -2.34 -20.58 10.45
CA SER A 106 -2.12 -20.96 11.85
C SER A 106 -2.92 -20.12 12.85
N VAL A 107 -3.21 -18.86 12.54
CA VAL A 107 -4.00 -17.95 13.40
C VAL A 107 -5.41 -18.51 13.62
N VAL A 108 -5.97 -19.22 12.63
CA VAL A 108 -7.31 -19.82 12.70
C VAL A 108 -7.27 -21.32 13.00
N GLY A 109 -6.11 -21.86 13.38
CA GLY A 109 -5.94 -23.28 13.70
C GLY A 109 -5.90 -24.21 12.49
N LEU A 110 -5.77 -23.67 11.27
CA LEU A 110 -5.55 -24.47 10.07
C LEU A 110 -4.05 -24.75 9.88
N SER A 111 -3.76 -25.88 9.24
CA SER A 111 -2.41 -26.27 8.84
C SER A 111 -2.30 -26.36 7.34
N ILE A 112 -1.12 -26.00 6.83
CA ILE A 112 -0.69 -26.26 5.45
C ILE A 112 0.69 -26.91 5.50
N GLY A 113 0.95 -27.88 4.62
CA GLY A 113 2.28 -28.47 4.50
C GLY A 113 3.27 -27.45 3.92
N GLU A 114 4.51 -27.45 4.39
CA GLU A 114 5.55 -26.51 3.94
C GLU A 114 5.79 -26.60 2.42
N GLU A 115 5.85 -27.82 1.88
CA GLU A 115 5.97 -28.05 0.44
C GLU A 115 4.78 -27.47 -0.35
N ALA A 116 3.56 -27.62 0.18
CA ALA A 116 2.36 -27.06 -0.45
C ALA A 116 2.35 -25.53 -0.40
N ALA A 117 2.77 -24.92 0.71
CA ALA A 117 2.88 -23.47 0.82
C ALA A 117 3.92 -22.91 -0.17
N LEU A 118 5.05 -23.61 -0.36
CA LEU A 118 6.07 -23.25 -1.35
C LEU A 118 5.61 -23.45 -2.80
N GLU A 119 4.74 -24.43 -3.08
CA GLU A 119 4.11 -24.60 -4.39
C GLU A 119 3.10 -23.47 -4.69
N ILE A 120 2.31 -23.08 -3.69
CA ILE A 120 1.27 -22.07 -3.82
C ILE A 120 1.86 -20.67 -3.98
N ALA A 121 2.94 -20.34 -3.26
CA ALA A 121 3.53 -19.01 -3.24
C ALA A 121 3.78 -18.38 -4.62
N PRO A 122 4.50 -19.02 -5.57
CA PRO A 122 4.72 -18.43 -6.89
C PRO A 122 3.41 -18.27 -7.69
N ARG A 123 2.48 -19.23 -7.59
CA ARG A 123 1.17 -19.15 -8.26
C ARG A 123 0.34 -18.00 -7.69
N LEU A 124 0.39 -17.79 -6.38
CA LEU A 124 -0.29 -16.72 -5.69
C LEU A 124 0.28 -15.34 -6.07
N VAL A 125 1.61 -15.19 -6.11
CA VAL A 125 2.28 -13.96 -6.57
C VAL A 125 1.83 -13.61 -7.99
N HIS A 126 1.78 -14.60 -8.87
CA HIS A 126 1.33 -14.44 -10.26
C HIS A 126 -0.16 -14.09 -10.36
N ALA A 127 -1.01 -14.85 -9.66
CA ALA A 127 -2.46 -14.64 -9.57
C ALA A 127 -2.81 -13.24 -9.06
N ALA A 128 -2.01 -12.72 -8.13
CA ALA A 128 -2.19 -11.40 -7.54
C ALA A 128 -1.62 -10.25 -8.40
N LEU A 129 -1.16 -10.51 -9.62
CA LEU A 129 -0.44 -9.54 -10.46
C LEU A 129 0.73 -8.89 -9.71
N ARG A 130 1.41 -9.68 -8.86
CA ARG A 130 2.50 -9.24 -7.99
C ARG A 130 2.08 -8.18 -6.96
N ARG A 131 0.80 -7.90 -6.76
CA ARG A 131 0.32 -6.91 -5.77
C ARG A 131 0.12 -7.59 -4.42
N PHE A 132 0.88 -7.15 -3.42
CA PHE A 132 0.85 -7.73 -2.08
C PHE A 132 -0.57 -7.76 -1.47
N GLY A 133 -1.33 -6.65 -1.58
CA GLY A 133 -2.69 -6.59 -1.05
C GLY A 133 -3.63 -7.65 -1.66
N ILE A 134 -3.58 -7.82 -2.98
CA ILE A 134 -4.39 -8.84 -3.67
C ILE A 134 -3.97 -10.25 -3.23
N ALA A 135 -2.66 -10.49 -3.02
CA ALA A 135 -2.19 -11.77 -2.52
C ALA A 135 -2.77 -12.07 -1.13
N ILE A 136 -2.76 -11.10 -0.20
CA ILE A 136 -3.35 -11.25 1.14
C ILE A 136 -4.84 -11.55 1.07
N GLU A 137 -5.59 -10.85 0.22
CA GLU A 137 -7.01 -11.10 0.06
C GLU A 137 -7.30 -12.52 -0.46
N LEU A 138 -6.57 -12.98 -1.48
CA LEU A 138 -6.70 -14.35 -1.99
C LEU A 138 -6.34 -15.40 -0.93
N ILE A 139 -5.36 -15.13 -0.05
CA ILE A 139 -5.06 -16.00 1.08
C ILE A 139 -6.24 -16.08 2.05
N HIS A 140 -6.83 -14.93 2.41
CA HIS A 140 -8.00 -14.90 3.29
C HIS A 140 -9.17 -15.68 2.70
N GLU A 141 -9.49 -15.47 1.42
CA GLU A 141 -10.57 -16.19 0.73
C GLU A 141 -10.34 -17.71 0.74
N ALA A 142 -9.11 -18.15 0.45
CA ALA A 142 -8.77 -19.58 0.49
C ALA A 142 -8.86 -20.16 1.92
N ILE A 143 -8.42 -19.41 2.94
CA ILE A 143 -8.54 -19.80 4.34
C ILE A 143 -10.01 -19.92 4.77
N GLU A 144 -10.84 -18.94 4.40
CA GLU A 144 -12.27 -18.95 4.70
C GLU A 144 -12.97 -20.16 4.09
N LEU A 145 -12.64 -20.51 2.84
CA LEU A 145 -13.16 -21.71 2.19
C LEU A 145 -12.73 -22.99 2.93
N ALA A 146 -11.45 -23.10 3.30
CA ALA A 146 -10.95 -24.25 4.06
C ALA A 146 -11.63 -24.38 5.43
N MET A 147 -11.89 -23.26 6.11
CA MET A 147 -12.64 -23.23 7.37
C MET A 147 -14.08 -23.70 7.19
N LEU A 148 -14.77 -23.24 6.14
CA LEU A 148 -16.15 -23.63 5.82
C LEU A 148 -16.27 -25.13 5.48
N GLU A 149 -15.24 -25.70 4.86
CA GLU A 149 -15.18 -27.12 4.54
C GLU A 149 -14.69 -28.00 5.70
N GLU A 150 -14.21 -27.40 6.79
CA GLU A 150 -13.54 -28.08 7.92
C GLU A 150 -12.36 -28.94 7.44
N LYS A 151 -11.58 -28.45 6.49
CA LYS A 151 -10.43 -29.15 5.88
C LYS A 151 -9.12 -28.39 6.06
N PRO A 152 -7.97 -29.09 6.00
CA PRO A 152 -6.67 -28.43 5.90
C PRO A 152 -6.62 -27.52 4.67
N LEU A 153 -5.90 -26.40 4.79
CA LEU A 153 -5.70 -25.47 3.67
C LEU A 153 -4.90 -26.17 2.56
N SER A 154 -5.37 -26.01 1.33
CA SER A 154 -4.82 -26.68 0.15
C SER A 154 -4.95 -25.82 -1.09
N ILE A 155 -4.27 -26.20 -2.17
CA ILE A 155 -4.27 -25.45 -3.43
C ILE A 155 -5.65 -25.37 -4.09
N GLU A 156 -6.52 -26.35 -3.84
CA GLU A 156 -7.90 -26.36 -4.34
C GLU A 156 -8.71 -25.19 -3.78
N HIS A 157 -8.47 -24.79 -2.53
CA HIS A 157 -9.14 -23.64 -1.93
C HIS A 157 -8.70 -22.33 -2.61
N PHE A 158 -7.42 -22.21 -2.97
CA PHE A 158 -6.92 -21.08 -3.75
C PHE A 158 -7.49 -21.07 -5.17
N ALA A 159 -7.63 -22.24 -5.79
CA ALA A 159 -8.27 -22.37 -7.09
C ALA A 159 -9.73 -21.89 -7.04
N THR A 160 -10.50 -22.35 -6.05
CA THR A 160 -11.89 -21.95 -5.86
C THR A 160 -11.99 -20.45 -5.59
N ALA A 161 -11.20 -19.90 -4.66
CA ALA A 161 -11.18 -18.46 -4.36
C ALA A 161 -10.92 -17.62 -5.62
N PHE A 162 -9.92 -18.00 -6.43
CA PHE A 162 -9.61 -17.27 -7.66
C PHE A 162 -10.73 -17.36 -8.70
N THR A 163 -11.35 -18.54 -8.85
CA THR A 163 -12.50 -18.71 -9.75
C THR A 163 -13.72 -17.93 -9.28
N ASP A 164 -14.01 -17.89 -7.97
CA ASP A 164 -15.12 -17.12 -7.42
C ASP A 164 -14.93 -15.62 -7.63
N ARG A 165 -13.68 -15.14 -7.48
CA ARG A 165 -13.31 -13.74 -7.68
C ARG A 165 -13.37 -13.29 -9.13
N THR A 166 -13.00 -14.15 -10.08
CA THR A 166 -12.77 -13.76 -11.49
C THR A 166 -13.75 -14.36 -12.48
N GLY A 167 -14.48 -15.41 -12.10
CA GLY A 167 -15.31 -16.22 -12.98
C GLY A 167 -14.53 -17.02 -14.02
N CYS A 168 -13.20 -17.17 -13.88
CA CYS A 168 -12.38 -17.81 -14.89
C CYS A 168 -12.58 -19.35 -14.93
N GLY A 169 -12.46 -19.93 -16.12
CA GLY A 169 -12.42 -21.39 -16.28
C GLY A 169 -11.11 -22.00 -15.79
N ALA A 170 -11.08 -23.31 -15.59
CA ALA A 170 -9.93 -24.05 -15.04
C ALA A 170 -8.60 -23.82 -15.81
N LEU A 171 -8.65 -23.68 -17.14
CA LEU A 171 -7.45 -23.43 -17.96
C LEU A 171 -6.89 -22.01 -17.81
N MET A 172 -7.67 -21.09 -17.25
CA MET A 172 -7.25 -19.71 -16.95
C MET A 172 -6.99 -19.50 -15.45
N ASN A 173 -7.12 -20.55 -14.64
CA ASN A 173 -6.88 -20.49 -13.21
C ASN A 173 -5.41 -20.88 -12.92
N PRO A 174 -4.59 -19.96 -12.38
CA PRO A 174 -3.18 -20.21 -12.14
C PRO A 174 -2.92 -21.28 -11.08
N PHE A 175 -3.89 -21.63 -10.24
CA PHE A 175 -3.78 -22.70 -9.26
C PHE A 175 -4.04 -24.09 -9.85
N VAL A 176 -4.65 -24.16 -11.04
CA VAL A 176 -5.06 -25.42 -11.70
C VAL A 176 -4.25 -25.68 -12.99
N ALA A 177 -3.98 -24.65 -13.78
CA ALA A 177 -3.34 -24.80 -15.09
C ALA A 177 -1.88 -25.28 -14.97
N PRO A 178 -1.45 -26.31 -15.73
CA PRO A 178 -0.07 -26.77 -15.72
C PRO A 178 0.94 -25.70 -16.17
N ASN A 179 0.55 -24.87 -17.13
CA ASN A 179 1.34 -23.76 -17.68
C ASN A 179 0.96 -22.41 -17.05
N TRP A 180 0.64 -22.40 -15.74
CA TRP A 180 0.16 -21.23 -15.01
C TRP A 180 1.02 -19.97 -15.20
N ALA A 181 2.34 -20.12 -15.31
CA ALA A 181 3.28 -19.00 -15.45
C ALA A 181 3.13 -18.23 -16.77
N GLU A 182 2.56 -18.87 -17.80
CA GLU A 182 2.29 -18.26 -19.11
C GLU A 182 0.91 -17.60 -19.17
N LEU A 183 0.06 -17.82 -18.17
CA LEU A 183 -1.27 -17.22 -18.14
C LEU A 183 -1.18 -15.72 -17.91
N ASP A 184 -1.95 -14.96 -18.67
CA ASP A 184 -2.17 -13.55 -18.39
C ASP A 184 -3.32 -13.37 -17.41
N CYS A 185 -2.99 -13.31 -16.12
CA CYS A 185 -3.98 -13.10 -15.06
C CYS A 185 -4.65 -11.71 -15.13
N SER A 186 -4.09 -10.74 -15.88
CA SER A 186 -4.69 -9.40 -15.96
C SER A 186 -6.00 -9.42 -16.72
N LEU A 187 -6.15 -10.33 -17.68
CA LEU A 187 -7.38 -10.50 -18.49
C LEU A 187 -8.62 -10.83 -17.66
N VAL A 188 -8.45 -11.41 -16.47
CA VAL A 188 -9.56 -11.86 -15.61
C VAL A 188 -9.64 -11.09 -14.29
N LEU A 189 -8.56 -10.43 -13.88
CA LEU A 189 -8.48 -9.75 -12.58
C LEU A 189 -8.65 -8.23 -12.69
N THR A 190 -7.87 -7.56 -13.56
CA THR A 190 -7.90 -6.11 -13.73
C THR A 190 -7.41 -5.69 -15.11
N ASN A 191 -8.06 -4.71 -15.73
CA ASN A 191 -7.63 -4.15 -17.03
C ASN A 191 -6.32 -3.32 -16.99
N GLU A 192 -5.69 -3.17 -15.82
CA GLU A 192 -4.48 -2.36 -15.66
C GLU A 192 -3.26 -3.24 -15.36
N PRO A 193 -2.18 -3.12 -16.15
CA PRO A 193 -0.96 -3.87 -15.87
C PRO A 193 -0.37 -3.44 -14.51
N PRO A 194 0.35 -4.33 -13.81
CA PRO A 194 1.04 -3.95 -12.59
C PRO A 194 2.18 -2.98 -12.93
N ILE A 195 2.18 -1.82 -12.28
CA ILE A 195 3.19 -0.77 -12.46
C ILE A 195 3.97 -0.67 -11.15
N GLU A 196 5.30 -0.79 -11.24
CA GLU A 196 6.16 -0.53 -10.09
C GLU A 196 5.99 0.92 -9.63
N PRO A 197 5.70 1.18 -8.35
CA PRO A 197 5.60 2.54 -7.85
C PRO A 197 6.97 3.21 -7.87
N ILE A 198 7.21 4.06 -8.86
CA ILE A 198 8.43 4.85 -8.97
C ILE A 198 8.31 6.05 -8.02
N LEU A 199 9.16 6.09 -7.00
CA LEU A 199 9.35 7.31 -6.22
C LEU A 199 9.99 8.37 -7.13
N PRO A 200 9.39 9.56 -7.29
CA PRO A 200 10.04 10.63 -8.03
C PRO A 200 11.41 10.93 -7.42
N ILE A 201 12.44 11.12 -8.25
CA ILE A 201 13.81 11.36 -7.77
C ILE A 201 13.83 12.62 -6.88
N ASP A 202 14.53 12.55 -5.74
CA ASP A 202 14.73 13.73 -4.90
C ASP A 202 15.55 14.77 -5.68
N PRO A 203 15.10 16.03 -5.79
CA PRO A 203 15.94 17.06 -6.36
C PRO A 203 17.21 17.21 -5.50
N PRO A 204 18.38 17.43 -6.10
CA PRO A 204 19.63 17.54 -5.36
C PRO A 204 19.49 18.60 -4.26
N ARG A 205 19.83 18.24 -3.03
CA ARG A 205 19.79 19.17 -1.89
C ARG A 205 20.61 20.41 -2.27
N ARG A 206 19.96 21.58 -2.35
CA ARG A 206 20.65 22.85 -2.64
C ARG A 206 21.79 23.01 -1.65
N GLY A 207 23.02 22.94 -2.16
CA GLY A 207 24.23 23.12 -1.37
C GLY A 207 24.16 24.44 -0.59
N SER A 208 24.57 24.38 0.68
CA SER A 208 24.80 25.55 1.52
C SER A 208 25.57 26.60 0.73
N ARG A 209 24.95 27.76 0.49
CA ARG A 209 25.66 28.93 -0.05
C ARG A 209 26.74 29.29 0.97
N THR A 210 27.99 28.94 0.67
CA THR A 210 29.17 29.42 1.40
C THR A 210 29.13 30.93 1.41
N ARG A 211 28.88 31.49 2.59
CA ARG A 211 28.83 32.93 2.85
C ARG A 211 30.24 33.48 2.60
N LYS A 212 30.48 34.07 1.42
CA LYS A 212 31.74 34.77 1.10
C LYS A 212 31.94 35.86 2.17
N LYS A 213 32.90 35.65 3.08
CA LYS A 213 33.32 36.67 4.05
C LYS A 213 33.83 37.88 3.27
N GLY A 214 33.18 39.03 3.44
CA GLY A 214 33.64 40.29 2.90
C GLY A 214 34.95 40.68 3.58
N GLY A 215 36.02 40.80 2.80
CA GLY A 215 37.20 41.55 3.19
C GLY A 215 36.97 43.02 2.85
N ARG A 216 37.03 43.90 3.86
CA ARG A 216 37.25 45.33 3.67
C ARG A 216 38.77 45.56 3.69
N PRO A 217 39.35 46.33 2.76
CA PRO A 217 40.57 47.08 3.04
C PRO A 217 40.28 48.26 3.99
#